data_AF-A0AAU5GD19-F1
#
_entry.id   AF-A0AAU5GD19-F1
#
_cell.length_a   1.000
_cell.length_b   1.000
_cell.length_c   1.000
_cell.angle_alpha   90.00
_cell.angle_beta   90.00
_cell.angle_gamma   90.00
#
_symmetry.space_group_name_H-M   'P 1'
#
loop_
_entity.id
_entity.type
_entity.pdbx_description
1 polymer ?
#
loop_
_entity_poly.entity_id
_entity_poly.type
_entity_poly.pdbx_seq_one_letter_code
_entity_poly.pdbx_strand_id
1 'polypeptide(L)' 'MTAPVKGPAGYFPSIEKKYGRPVAEWKDLIRASSLTRHMELVSWLKNEHGLGHGHANALVAHTLAEQAGR' A
#
# COMPACT_ATOMS: atom_id res chain seq x y z
N MET A 1 17.46 0.23 -20.10
CA MET A 1 16.95 1.47 -19.47
C MET A 1 15.60 1.14 -18.86
N THR A 2 15.52 1.04 -17.53
CA THR A 2 14.34 0.56 -16.80
C THR A 2 13.22 1.59 -16.92
N ALA A 3 12.08 1.20 -17.49
CA ALA A 3 10.95 2.10 -17.74
C ALA A 3 10.50 2.78 -16.44
N PRO A 4 10.28 4.10 -16.43
CA PRO A 4 9.73 4.78 -15.27
C PRO A 4 8.23 4.45 -15.21
N VAL A 5 7.88 3.40 -14.47
CA VAL A 5 6.48 3.13 -14.15
C VAL A 5 6.01 4.27 -13.25
N LYS A 6 5.48 5.34 -13.86
CA LYS A 6 4.70 6.38 -13.18
C LYS A 6 3.34 5.79 -12.80
N GLY A 7 3.36 4.80 -11.92
CA GLY A 7 2.20 4.24 -11.25
C GLY A 7 2.33 4.41 -9.73
N PRO A 8 1.33 3.99 -8.95
CA PRO A 8 1.38 4.05 -7.47
C PRO A 8 2.62 3.36 -6.87
N ALA A 9 3.28 2.48 -7.61
CA ALA A 9 4.56 1.87 -7.25
C ALA A 9 5.72 2.89 -7.08
N GLY A 10 5.62 4.09 -7.66
CA GLY A 10 6.62 5.15 -7.46
C GLY A 10 6.73 5.64 -6.01
N TYR A 11 5.69 5.42 -5.19
CA TYR A 11 5.72 5.76 -3.77
C TYR A 11 6.41 4.70 -2.90
N PHE A 12 6.61 3.48 -3.40
CA PHE A 12 7.08 2.35 -2.60
C PHE A 12 8.46 2.55 -1.97
N PRO A 13 9.49 3.00 -2.71
CA PRO A 13 10.80 3.26 -2.09
C PRO A 13 10.74 4.29 -0.96
N SER A 14 9.87 5.30 -1.10
CA SER A 14 9.67 6.34 -0.08
C SER A 14 8.93 5.82 1.15
N ILE A 15 7.97 4.91 0.95
CA ILE A 15 7.25 4.23 2.04
C ILE A 15 8.22 3.35 2.83
N GLU A 16 9.02 2.53 2.16
CA GLU A 16 10.00 1.66 2.82
C GLU A 16 11.02 2.47 3.60
N LYS A 17 11.53 3.55 3.00
CA LYS A 17 12.47 4.47 3.67
C LYS A 17 11.85 5.18 4.87
N LYS A 18 10.56 5.55 4.80
CA LYS A 18 9.89 6.33 5.86
C LYS A 18 9.43 5.46 7.03
N TYR A 19 8.92 4.26 6.76
CA TYR A 19 8.32 3.39 7.78
C TYR A 19 9.21 2.18 8.13
N GLY A 20 10.35 2.01 7.46
CA GLY A 20 11.34 0.97 7.78
C GLY A 20 10.87 -0.46 7.51
N ARG A 21 9.83 -0.65 6.71
CA ARG A 21 9.25 -1.96 6.39
C ARG A 21 9.08 -2.10 4.87
N PRO A 22 9.41 -3.26 4.29
CA PRO A 22 9.29 -3.46 2.85
C PRO A 22 7.84 -3.42 2.40
N VAL A 23 7.58 -3.02 1.16
CA VAL A 23 6.19 -2.93 0.64
C VAL A 23 5.49 -4.27 0.63
N ALA A 24 6.21 -5.37 0.42
CA ALA A 24 5.64 -6.72 0.48
C ALA A 24 4.95 -7.00 1.83
N GLU A 25 5.55 -6.59 2.95
CA GLU A 25 4.98 -6.74 4.29
C GLU A 25 3.69 -5.91 4.43
N TRP A 26 3.66 -4.69 3.90
CA TRP A 26 2.45 -3.87 3.90
C TRP A 26 1.32 -4.50 3.09
N LYS A 27 1.64 -5.07 1.93
CA LYS A 27 0.67 -5.80 1.10
C LYS A 27 0.14 -7.03 1.83
N ASP A 28 1.01 -7.78 2.52
CA ASP A 28 0.63 -8.95 3.29
C ASP A 28 -0.30 -8.58 4.45
N LEU A 29 0.03 -7.51 5.19
CA LEU A 29 -0.82 -6.95 6.24
C LEU A 29 -2.22 -6.55 5.73
N ILE A 30 -2.29 -5.92 4.54
CA ILE A 30 -3.57 -5.57 3.90
C ILE A 30 -4.36 -6.83 3.54
N ARG A 31 -3.70 -7.88 3.04
CA ARG A 31 -4.34 -9.16 2.66
C ARG A 31 -4.76 -10.00 3.86
N ALA A 32 -4.02 -9.91 4.95
CA ALA A 32 -4.32 -10.56 6.22
C ALA A 32 -5.45 -9.83 6.99
N SER A 33 -5.70 -8.57 6.66
CA SER A 33 -6.82 -7.82 7.22
C SER A 33 -8.16 -8.38 6.75
N SER A 34 -9.14 -8.42 7.65
CA SER A 34 -10.53 -8.76 7.31
C SER A 34 -11.25 -7.62 6.57
N LEU A 35 -10.61 -6.46 6.41
CA LEU A 35 -11.16 -5.30 5.73
C LEU A 35 -11.06 -5.48 4.22
N THR A 36 -12.18 -5.29 3.53
CA THR A 36 -12.26 -5.46 2.06
C THR A 36 -12.46 -4.14 1.33
N ARG A 37 -12.98 -3.11 2.02
CA ARG A 37 -13.21 -1.81 1.40
C ARG A 37 -11.93 -0.99 1.39
N HIS A 38 -11.64 -0.40 0.22
CA HIS A 38 -10.48 0.46 0.00
C HIS A 38 -10.34 1.56 1.08
N MET A 39 -11.41 2.30 1.36
CA MET A 39 -11.39 3.40 2.33
C MET A 39 -11.20 2.94 3.78
N GLU A 40 -11.67 1.73 4.12
CA GLU A 40 -11.47 1.15 5.45
C GLU A 40 -10.01 0.74 5.64
N LEU A 41 -9.41 0.07 4.66
CA LEU A 41 -7.99 -0.28 4.66
C LEU A 41 -7.09 0.96 4.73
N VAL A 42 -7.43 2.02 3.99
CA VAL A 42 -6.68 3.29 4.04
C VAL A 42 -6.77 3.92 5.43
N SER A 43 -7.96 3.92 6.03
CA SER A 43 -8.16 4.46 7.39
C SER A 43 -7.44 3.63 8.45
N TRP A 44 -7.46 2.31 8.32
CA TRP A 44 -6.76 1.37 9.19
C TRP A 44 -5.24 1.60 9.14
N LEU A 45 -4.63 1.68 7.95
CA LEU A 45 -3.21 1.99 7.80
C LEU A 45 -2.83 3.36 8.38
N LYS A 46 -3.72 4.35 8.29
CA LYS A 46 -3.51 5.67 8.90
C LYS A 46 -3.55 5.59 10.43
N ASN A 47 -4.54 4.89 10.99
CA ASN A 47 -4.78 4.86 12.44
C ASN A 47 -3.82 3.91 13.16
N GLU A 48 -3.67 2.67 12.67
CA GLU A 48 -2.86 1.65 13.34
C GLU A 48 -1.36 1.79 13.06
N HIS A 49 -1.01 2.27 11.86
CA HIS A 49 0.38 2.31 11.41
C HIS A 49 0.91 3.72 11.17
N GLY A 50 0.09 4.76 11.37
CA GLY A 50 0.50 6.15 11.23
C GLY A 50 0.84 6.55 9.78
N LEU A 51 0.35 5.80 8.78
CA LEU A 51 0.64 6.12 7.39
C LEU A 51 -0.03 7.44 6.96
N GLY A 52 0.69 8.26 6.19
CA GLY A 52 0.09 9.40 5.49
C GLY A 52 -0.92 8.94 4.42
N HIS A 53 -1.91 9.79 4.12
CA HIS A 53 -3.02 9.45 3.21
C HIS A 53 -2.56 8.95 1.83
N GLY A 54 -1.60 9.65 1.19
CA GLY A 54 -1.08 9.24 -0.12
C GLY A 54 -0.37 7.88 -0.08
N HIS A 55 0.38 7.60 0.99
CA HIS A 55 1.09 6.32 1.15
C HIS A 55 0.13 5.16 1.40
N ALA A 56 -0.85 5.35 2.30
CA ALA A 56 -1.89 4.36 2.55
C ALA A 56 -2.71 4.09 1.30
N ASN A 57 -3.14 5.13 0.58
CA ASN A 57 -3.90 4.99 -0.66
C ASN A 57 -3.14 4.21 -1.74
N ALA A 58 -1.85 4.50 -1.93
CA ALA A 58 -1.02 3.81 -2.92
C ALA A 58 -0.87 2.30 -2.61
N LEU A 59 -0.65 1.94 -1.34
CA LEU A 59 -0.53 0.55 -0.90
C LEU A 59 -1.84 -0.21 -1.11
N VAL A 60 -2.96 0.35 -0.66
CA VAL A 60 -4.27 -0.31 -0.77
C VAL A 60 -4.70 -0.44 -2.23
N ALA A 61 -4.60 0.64 -3.03
CA ALA A 61 -4.96 0.60 -4.44
C ALA A 61 -4.16 -0.46 -5.20
N HIS A 62 -2.85 -0.53 -4.98
CA HIS A 62 -2.01 -1.52 -5.65
C HIS A 62 -2.32 -2.94 -5.17
N THR A 63 -2.54 -3.15 -3.86
CA THR A 63 -2.81 -4.49 -3.32
C THR A 63 -4.14 -5.03 -3.82
N LEU A 64 -5.20 -4.19 -3.82
CA LEU A 64 -6.51 -4.58 -4.30
C LEU A 64 -6.52 -4.81 -5.82
N ALA A 65 -5.81 -3.97 -6.60
CA ALA A 65 -5.67 -4.19 -8.04
C ALA A 65 -4.96 -5.51 -8.36
N GLU A 66 -3.93 -5.90 -7.59
CA GLU A 66 -3.26 -7.19 -7.73
C GLU A 66 -4.18 -8.37 -7.36
N GLN A 67 -5.08 -8.20 -6.38
CA GLN A 67 -6.05 -9.24 -6.01
C GLN A 67 -7.18 -9.38 -7.04
N ALA A 68 -7.64 -8.28 -7.63
CA ALA A 68 -8.71 -8.30 -8.62
C ALA A 68 -8.27 -8.84 -10.00
N GLY A 69 -6.97 -8.79 -10.31
CA GLY A 69 -6.40 -9.35 -11.53
C GLY A 69 -5.91 -10.81 -11.41
N ARG A 70 -6.13 -11.46 -10.26
CA ARG A 70 -5.80 -12.87 -10.01
C ARG A 70 -7.06 -13.73 -10.10
#